data_AF-A0A9D9DQJ3-F1
#
_entry.id   AF-A0A9D9DQJ3-F1
#
_cell.length_a   1.000
_cell.length_b   1.000
_cell.length_c   1.000
_cell.angle_alpha   90.00
_cell.angle_beta   90.00
_cell.angle_gamma   90.00
#
_symmetry.space_group_name_H-M   'P 1'
#
loop_
_entity.id
_entity.type
_entity.pdbx_description
1 polymer ?
#
loop_
_entity_poly.entity_id
_entity_poly.type
_entity_poly.pdbx_seq_one_letter_code
_entity_poly.pdbx_strand_id
1 'polypeptide(L)'
;MFLLDLFRRKKECQHTKVTPDKDFSYCPDCGELIENRWYITRCACCGVKLKAVIKNNNVIPDEHFCHNCGSSRFLVERVDKINFIDINYAVLVKVPVHPSFDEVTQSWIERQVYTAPKLIRG
;
A
#
# COMPACT_ATOMS: atom_id res chain seq x y z
N MET A 1 36.05 -16.26 -7.64
CA MET A 1 34.64 -16.71 -7.49
C MET A 1 34.17 -16.18 -6.13
N PHE A 2 33.36 -15.13 -5.99
CA PHE A 2 32.51 -14.40 -6.92
C PHE A 2 32.42 -12.92 -6.47
N LEU A 3 32.87 -11.98 -7.31
CA LEU A 3 32.50 -10.55 -7.21
C LEU A 3 30.98 -10.34 -7.47
N LEU A 4 30.28 -11.36 -7.95
CA LEU A 4 28.86 -11.33 -8.31
C LEU A 4 27.93 -11.34 -7.09
N ASP A 5 28.37 -11.78 -5.91
CA ASP A 5 27.52 -11.79 -4.71
C ASP A 5 27.33 -10.41 -4.07
N LEU A 6 28.23 -9.45 -4.34
CA LEU A 6 28.07 -8.05 -3.93
C LEU A 6 26.99 -7.30 -4.73
N PHE A 7 26.64 -7.80 -5.92
CA PHE A 7 25.59 -7.26 -6.79
C PHE A 7 24.26 -7.99 -6.67
N ARG A 8 24.16 -8.99 -5.77
CA ARG A 8 22.88 -9.53 -5.30
C ARG A 8 22.19 -8.52 -4.37
N ARG A 9 21.99 -7.29 -4.84
CA ARG A 9 20.94 -6.43 -4.29
C ARG A 9 19.64 -7.19 -4.56
N LYS A 10 19.00 -7.71 -3.51
CA LYS A 10 17.60 -8.11 -3.60
C LYS A 10 16.87 -6.92 -4.23
N LYS A 11 16.39 -7.07 -5.46
CA LYS A 11 15.55 -6.04 -6.07
C LYS A 11 14.24 -6.07 -5.31
N GLU A 12 14.15 -5.26 -4.25
CA GLU A 12 12.89 -5.04 -3.56
C GLU A 12 11.90 -4.44 -4.55
N CYS A 13 10.72 -5.04 -4.64
CA CYS A 13 9.70 -4.61 -5.58
C CYS A 13 9.24 -3.19 -5.20
N GLN A 14 9.14 -2.30 -6.18
CA GLN A 14 8.72 -0.91 -5.96
C GLN A 14 7.19 -0.76 -6.02
N HIS A 15 6.46 -1.86 -6.29
CA HIS A 15 5.00 -1.92 -6.39
C HIS A 15 4.39 -0.86 -7.32
N THR A 16 5.11 -0.43 -8.36
CA THR A 16 4.69 0.67 -9.25
C THR A 16 3.37 0.37 -9.96
N LYS A 17 3.11 -0.89 -10.30
CA LYS A 17 1.89 -1.36 -10.97
C LYS A 17 0.68 -1.54 -10.06
N VAL A 18 0.81 -1.36 -8.74
CA VAL A 18 -0.34 -1.31 -7.83
C VAL A 18 -1.13 -0.02 -8.08
N THR A 19 -2.39 -0.15 -8.43
CA THR A 19 -3.27 0.98 -8.71
C THR A 19 -3.75 1.65 -7.40
N PRO A 20 -3.95 2.97 -7.38
CA PRO A 20 -4.33 3.71 -6.18
C PRO A 20 -5.84 3.75 -5.90
N ASP A 21 -6.65 3.10 -6.73
CA ASP A 21 -8.12 3.08 -6.69
C ASP A 21 -8.68 2.21 -5.56
N LYS A 22 -7.87 1.29 -5.03
CA LYS A 22 -8.24 0.37 -3.95
C LYS A 22 -7.32 0.56 -2.76
N ASP A 23 -7.86 0.46 -1.56
CA ASP A 23 -7.06 0.55 -0.33
C ASP A 23 -6.10 -0.64 -0.19
N PHE A 24 -6.52 -1.83 -0.64
CA PHE A 24 -5.70 -3.04 -0.64
C PHE A 24 -5.71 -3.70 -2.01
N SER A 25 -4.55 -4.16 -2.47
CA SER A 25 -4.44 -4.98 -3.68
C SER A 25 -3.15 -5.79 -3.71
N TYR A 26 -3.17 -6.91 -4.42
CA TYR A 26 -1.96 -7.70 -4.66
C TYR A 26 -1.10 -7.05 -5.73
N CYS A 27 0.20 -6.99 -5.50
CA CYS A 27 1.16 -6.53 -6.50
C CYS A 27 1.26 -7.56 -7.64
N PRO A 28 1.04 -7.18 -8.91
CA PRO A 28 1.10 -8.12 -10.03
C PRO A 28 2.51 -8.61 -10.35
N ASP A 29 3.55 -7.93 -9.84
CA ASP A 29 4.95 -8.29 -10.11
C ASP A 29 5.54 -9.24 -9.05
N CYS A 30 5.15 -9.13 -7.77
CA CYS A 30 5.71 -9.95 -6.68
C CYS A 30 4.66 -10.76 -5.89
N GLY A 31 3.37 -10.49 -6.05
CA GLY A 31 2.30 -11.21 -5.35
C GLY A 31 2.06 -10.76 -3.90
N GLU A 32 2.82 -9.82 -3.36
CA GLU A 32 2.59 -9.29 -2.00
C GLU A 32 1.28 -8.49 -1.92
N LEU A 33 0.60 -8.58 -0.78
CA LEU A 33 -0.56 -7.75 -0.48
C LEU A 33 -0.08 -6.35 -0.07
N ILE A 34 -0.52 -5.32 -0.79
CA ILE A 34 -0.12 -3.94 -0.58
C ILE A 34 -1.31 -3.12 -0.11
N GLU A 35 -1.09 -2.30 0.92
CA GLU A 35 -2.01 -1.25 1.37
C GLU A 35 -1.57 0.10 0.81
N ASN A 36 -2.49 0.78 0.13
CA ASN A 36 -2.34 2.15 -0.33
C ASN A 36 -2.73 3.11 0.79
N ARG A 37 -1.77 3.88 1.30
CA ARG A 37 -1.98 4.86 2.36
C ARG A 37 -1.72 6.27 1.83
N TRP A 38 -2.70 7.14 2.00
CA TRP A 38 -2.57 8.55 1.64
C TRP A 38 -2.14 9.37 2.83
N TYR A 39 -1.19 10.28 2.63
CA TYR A 39 -0.73 11.19 3.66
C TYR A 39 -0.73 12.63 3.16
N ILE A 40 -1.13 13.56 4.01
CA ILE A 40 -0.95 15.00 3.82
C ILE A 40 -0.04 15.55 4.90
N THR A 41 0.51 16.73 4.66
CA THR A 41 1.23 17.48 5.68
C THR A 41 0.50 18.76 6.00
N ARG A 42 0.54 19.18 7.27
CA ARG A 42 -0.04 20.44 7.72
C ARG A 42 0.95 21.22 8.53
N CYS A 43 0.86 22.54 8.46
CA CYS A 43 1.60 23.39 9.38
C CYS A 43 1.10 23.15 10.82
N ALA A 44 2.01 22.82 11.74
CA ALA A 44 1.66 22.58 13.14
C ALA A 44 1.22 23.86 13.88
N CYS A 45 1.50 25.04 13.31
CA CYS A 45 1.16 26.33 13.91
C CYS A 45 -0.23 26.84 13.48
N CYS A 46 -0.56 26.80 12.18
CA CYS A 46 -1.81 27.36 11.66
C CYS A 46 -2.73 26.35 10.95
N GLY A 47 -2.32 25.08 10.84
CA GLY A 47 -3.15 24.00 10.29
C GLY A 47 -3.32 24.01 8.76
N VAL A 48 -2.73 24.99 8.05
CA VAL A 48 -2.80 25.04 6.58
C VAL A 48 -2.14 23.80 5.97
N LYS A 49 -2.74 23.27 4.90
CA LYS A 49 -2.20 22.13 4.15
C LYS A 49 -0.93 22.54 3.44
N LEU A 50 0.09 21.70 3.56
CA LEU A 50 1.36 21.81 2.86
C LEU A 50 1.47 20.62 1.91
N LYS A 51 1.97 20.86 0.71
CA LYS A 51 2.18 19.81 -0.29
C LYS A 51 3.19 18.81 0.26
N ALA A 52 2.84 17.53 0.29
CA ALA A 52 3.67 16.47 0.83
C ALA A 52 4.53 15.82 -0.27
N VAL A 53 5.72 15.35 0.10
CA VAL A 53 6.64 14.57 -0.74
C VAL A 53 7.28 13.46 0.09
N ILE A 54 7.73 12.39 -0.57
CA ILE A 54 8.54 11.35 0.07
C ILE A 54 10.01 11.67 -0.16
N LYS A 55 10.78 11.90 0.91
CA LYS A 55 12.26 11.97 0.88
C LYS A 55 12.82 10.99 1.89
N ASN A 56 13.76 10.15 1.47
CA ASN A 56 14.39 9.12 2.32
C ASN A 56 13.35 8.28 3.10
N ASN A 57 12.30 7.81 2.42
CA ASN A 57 11.17 7.07 3.01
C ASN A 57 10.34 7.81 4.09
N ASN A 58 10.54 9.10 4.26
CA ASN A 58 9.76 9.93 5.17
C ASN A 58 8.83 10.86 4.38
N VAL A 59 7.60 10.99 4.86
CA VAL A 59 6.64 11.98 4.34
C VAL A 59 6.95 13.33 5.00
N ILE A 60 7.31 14.30 4.18
CA ILE A 60 7.62 15.66 4.62
C ILE A 60 6.93 16.69 3.71
N PRO A 61 6.77 17.94 4.14
CA PRO A 61 6.42 19.03 3.25
C PRO A 61 7.46 19.20 2.13
N ASP A 62 7.00 19.53 0.92
CA ASP A 62 7.85 19.86 -0.25
C ASP A 62 8.78 21.03 0.09
N GLU A 63 8.21 22.02 0.78
CA GLU A 63 8.87 23.21 1.28
C GLU A 63 9.06 23.17 2.80
N HIS A 64 10.22 23.61 3.29
CA HIS A 64 10.61 23.47 4.71
C HIS A 64 9.94 24.50 5.65
N PHE A 65 9.04 25.33 5.13
CA PHE A 65 8.34 26.36 5.90
C PHE A 65 6.91 26.54 5.39
N CYS A 66 6.07 27.13 6.24
CA CYS A 66 4.70 27.48 5.92
C CYS A 66 4.62 28.86 5.26
N HIS A 67 4.04 28.95 4.06
CA HIS A 67 3.80 30.23 3.37
C HIS A 67 2.87 31.19 4.11
N ASN A 68 2.01 30.66 4.98
CA ASN A 68 1.03 31.45 5.71
C ASN A 68 1.61 32.09 6.98
N CYS A 69 2.42 31.36 7.75
CA CYS A 69 2.92 31.83 9.06
C CYS A 69 4.44 31.73 9.26
N GLY A 70 5.20 31.26 8.26
CA GLY A 70 6.66 31.12 8.31
C GLY A 70 7.18 29.97 9.19
N SER A 71 6.31 29.22 9.89
CA SER A 71 6.74 28.11 10.74
C SER A 71 7.32 26.96 9.94
N SER A 72 8.40 26.35 10.43
CA SER A 72 8.98 25.11 9.89
C SER A 72 8.41 23.83 10.51
N ARG A 73 7.55 23.96 11.53
CA ARG A 73 6.94 22.81 12.20
C ARG A 73 5.73 22.31 11.41
N PHE A 74 5.66 21.00 11.23
CA PHE A 74 4.58 20.35 10.51
C PHE A 74 4.11 19.07 11.21
N LEU A 75 2.92 18.62 10.83
CA LEU A 75 2.31 17.36 11.20
C LEU A 75 2.08 16.54 9.93
N VAL A 76 2.21 15.22 10.04
CA VAL A 76 1.86 14.26 8.99
C VAL A 76 0.55 13.61 9.37
N GLU A 77 -0.45 13.68 8.51
CA GLU A 77 -1.78 13.11 8.75
C GLU A 77 -2.07 12.04 7.70
N ARG A 78 -2.53 10.87 8.16
CA ARG A 78 -3.09 9.84 7.28
C ARG A 78 -4.50 10.26 6.87
N VAL A 79 -4.80 10.11 5.59
CA VAL A 79 -6.14 10.37 5.03
C VAL A 79 -6.76 9.03 4.66
N ASP A 80 -7.90 8.70 5.26
CA ASP A 80 -8.58 7.43 5.01
C ASP A 80 -9.13 7.35 3.59
N LYS A 81 -9.71 8.45 3.10
CA LYS A 81 -10.26 8.54 1.75
C LYS A 81 -9.82 9.84 1.09
N ILE A 82 -9.00 9.71 0.04
CA ILE A 82 -8.53 10.87 -0.71
C ILE A 82 -9.67 11.49 -1.53
N ASN A 83 -9.74 12.82 -1.54
CA ASN A 83 -10.68 13.58 -2.38
C ASN A 83 -9.92 14.43 -3.42
N PHE A 84 -10.66 15.03 -4.36
CA PHE A 84 -10.12 15.78 -5.49
C PHE A 84 -9.36 17.06 -5.11
N ILE A 85 -9.57 17.59 -3.89
CA ILE A 85 -8.82 18.75 -3.38
C ILE A 85 -7.52 18.26 -2.76
N ASP A 86 -7.62 17.28 -1.87
CA ASP A 86 -6.51 16.76 -1.07
C ASP A 86 -5.47 16.02 -1.90
N ILE A 87 -5.86 15.43 -3.04
CA ILE A 87 -4.92 14.75 -3.95
C ILE A 87 -3.79 15.66 -4.43
N ASN A 88 -4.00 16.98 -4.49
CA ASN A 88 -2.97 17.94 -4.90
C ASN A 88 -1.92 18.20 -3.80
N TYR A 89 -2.22 17.84 -2.56
CA TYR A 89 -1.35 18.01 -1.39
C TYR A 89 -0.81 16.67 -0.87
N ALA A 90 -1.47 15.56 -1.22
CA ALA A 90 -1.19 14.27 -0.65
C ALA A 90 -0.07 13.53 -1.38
N VAL A 91 0.52 12.57 -0.67
CA VAL A 91 1.41 11.57 -1.23
C VAL A 91 0.88 10.17 -0.95
N LEU A 92 1.04 9.28 -1.92
CA LEU A 92 0.69 7.87 -1.81
C LEU A 92 1.89 7.05 -1.33
N VAL A 93 1.70 6.31 -0.25
CA VAL A 93 2.67 5.34 0.28
C VAL A 93 2.09 3.94 0.13
N LYS A 94 2.84 3.04 -0.51
CA LYS A 94 2.48 1.64 -0.71
C LYS A 94 3.19 0.79 0.33
N VAL A 95 2.42 0.14 1.20
CA VAL A 95 2.95 -0.61 2.34
C VAL A 95 2.63 -2.10 2.20
N PRO A 96 3.63 -2.99 2.21
CA PRO A 96 3.39 -4.43 2.27
C PRO A 96 2.69 -4.82 3.58
N VAL A 97 1.61 -5.57 3.46
CA VAL A 97 0.84 -6.09 4.60
C VAL A 97 1.01 -7.59 4.66
N HIS A 98 1.40 -8.06 5.85
CA HIS A 98 1.57 -9.47 6.15
C HIS A 98 0.44 -9.86 7.13
N PRO A 99 -0.73 -10.27 6.62
CA PRO A 99 -1.82 -10.69 7.48
C PRO A 99 -1.36 -11.88 8.33
N SER A 100 -1.51 -11.76 9.64
CA SER A 100 -1.40 -12.90 10.55
C SER A 100 -2.67 -13.72 10.41
N PHE A 101 -2.57 -14.91 9.85
CA PHE A 101 -3.64 -15.88 9.93
C PHE A 101 -3.39 -16.77 11.14
N ASP A 102 -4.38 -16.94 12.01
CA ASP A 102 -4.44 -18.15 12.82
C ASP A 102 -4.51 -19.34 11.85
N GLU A 103 -3.89 -20.48 12.16
CA GLU A 103 -3.88 -21.64 11.26
C GLU A 103 -5.32 -22.08 10.91
N VAL A 104 -5.80 -21.70 9.73
CA VAL A 104 -7.09 -22.16 9.21
C VAL A 104 -6.85 -23.23 8.16
N THR A 105 -7.26 -24.45 8.47
CA THR A 105 -7.32 -25.54 7.50
C THR A 105 -8.46 -25.24 6.51
N GLN A 106 -8.10 -24.93 5.26
CA GLN A 106 -9.05 -24.81 4.17
C GLN A 106 -9.07 -26.12 3.36
N SER A 107 -10.23 -26.74 3.24
CA SER A 107 -10.45 -27.92 2.38
C SER A 107 -11.39 -27.58 1.24
N TRP A 108 -10.99 -27.85 0.01
CA TRP A 108 -11.87 -27.76 -1.14
C TRP A 108 -12.87 -28.93 -1.11
N ILE A 109 -14.15 -28.61 -0.98
CA ILE A 109 -15.22 -29.59 -1.18
C ILE A 109 -15.66 -29.48 -2.64
N GLU A 110 -15.35 -30.50 -3.43
CA GLU A 110 -15.96 -30.66 -4.74
C GLU A 110 -17.47 -30.76 -4.59
N ARG A 111 -18.24 -30.06 -5.45
CA ARG A 111 -19.69 -30.21 -5.46
C ARG A 111 -20.02 -31.67 -5.75
N GLN A 112 -20.65 -32.35 -4.79
CA GLN A 112 -21.20 -33.68 -5.02
C GLN A 112 -22.21 -33.59 -6.16
N VAL A 113 -21.83 -34.09 -7.33
CA VAL A 113 -22.77 -34.31 -8.42
C VAL A 113 -23.62 -35.51 -8.00
N TYR A 114 -24.88 -35.27 -7.63
CA TYR A 114 -25.85 -36.33 -7.38
C TYR A 114 -26.25 -36.99 -8.72
N THR A 115 -25.33 -37.72 -9.35
CA THR A 115 -25.71 -38.70 -10.35
C THR A 115 -26.23 -39.93 -9.63
N ALA A 116 -27.52 -40.25 -9.85
CA ALA A 116 -28.08 -41.51 -9.39
C ALA A 116 -27.18 -42.67 -9.89
N PRO A 117 -26.73 -43.59 -9.01
CA PRO A 117 -25.90 -44.69 -9.43
C PRO A 117 -26.67 -45.53 -10.45
N LYS A 118 -26.08 -45.74 -11.63
CA LYS A 118 -26.66 -46.64 -12.63
C LYS A 118 -26.56 -48.06 -12.10
N LEU A 119 -27.70 -48.70 -11.86
CA LEU A 119 -27.75 -50.13 -11.57
C LEU A 119 -27.15 -50.89 -12.76
N ILE A 120 -26.05 -51.61 -12.50
CA ILE A 120 -25.53 -52.58 -13.46
C ILE A 120 -26.53 -53.73 -13.45
N ARG A 121 -27.30 -53.89 -14.54
CA ARG A 121 -28.16 -55.06 -14.73
C ARG A 121 -27.25 -56.25 -15.04
N GLY A 122 -27.21 -57.21 -14.10
CA GLY A 122 -26.70 -58.55 -14.36
C GLY A 122 -27.69 -59.39 -15.15
#